data_AF-W3AIV9-F1
#
_entry.id   AF-W3AIV9-F1
#
_cell.length_a   1.000
_cell.length_b   1.000
_cell.length_c   1.000
_cell.angle_alpha   90.00
_cell.angle_beta   90.00
_cell.angle_gamma   90.00
#
_symmetry.space_group_name_H-M   'P 1'
#
loop_
_entity.id
_entity.type
_entity.pdbx_description
1 polymer ?
#
loop_
_entity_poly.entity_id
_entity_poly.type
_entity_poly.pdbx_seq_one_letter_code
_entity_poly.pdbx_strand_id
1 'polypeptide(L)' 'HVLCRVISGEFRENDETTERGYFRLDNLPELNEKKTNEQEIKLCLKAFRSEQWNPVID' A
#
# COMPACT_ATOMS: atom_id res chain seq x y z
N HIS A 1 -6.41 -1.09 5.72
CA HIS A 1 -5.46 -1.88 4.88
C HIS A 1 -5.05 -3.16 5.62
N VAL A 2 -4.74 -4.25 4.88
CA VAL A 2 -4.22 -5.51 5.43
C VAL A 2 -2.83 -5.78 4.84
N LEU A 3 -1.88 -6.20 5.67
CA LEU A 3 -0.52 -6.53 5.23
C LEU A 3 -0.46 -7.93 4.62
N CYS A 4 0.05 -8.05 3.40
CA CYS A 4 0.24 -9.31 2.69
C CYS A 4 1.68 -9.45 2.18
N ARG A 5 2.13 -10.68 1.93
CA ARG A 5 3.41 -10.97 1.28
C ARG A 5 3.18 -11.56 -0.10
N VAL A 6 3.94 -11.10 -1.08
CA VAL A 6 3.95 -11.69 -2.41
C VAL A 6 4.62 -13.05 -2.33
N ILE A 7 3.94 -14.10 -2.81
CA ILE A 7 4.49 -15.46 -2.88
C ILE A 7 4.98 -15.72 -4.31
N SER A 8 4.17 -15.39 -5.31
CA SER A 8 4.48 -15.54 -6.74
C SER A 8 3.50 -14.73 -7.60
N GLY A 9 3.69 -14.74 -8.92
CA GLY A 9 2.81 -14.14 -9.91
C GLY A 9 3.34 -12.85 -10.53
N GLU A 10 2.67 -12.42 -11.59
CA GLU A 10 3.01 -11.21 -12.37
C GLU A 10 1.75 -10.37 -12.61
N PHE A 11 1.93 -9.08 -12.92
CA PHE A 11 0.80 -8.22 -13.24
C PHE A 11 0.27 -8.55 -14.64
N ARG A 12 -1.06 -8.49 -14.80
CA ARG A 12 -1.75 -8.51 -16.09
C ARG A 12 -2.82 -7.44 -16.08
N GLU A 13 -2.75 -6.56 -17.06
CA GLU A 13 -3.76 -5.53 -17.30
C GLU A 13 -5.15 -6.15 -17.51
N ASN A 14 -6.18 -5.44 -17.05
CA ASN A 14 -7.59 -5.81 -17.20
C ASN A 14 -8.49 -4.57 -17.14
N ASP A 15 -9.80 -4.76 -17.31
CA ASP A 15 -10.81 -3.67 -17.36
C ASP A 15 -10.85 -2.78 -16.11
N GLU A 16 -10.29 -3.23 -14.98
CA GLU A 16 -10.23 -2.45 -13.72
C GLU A 16 -8.87 -1.79 -13.49
N THR A 17 -7.77 -2.39 -13.95
CA THR A 17 -6.40 -1.96 -13.63
C THR A 17 -5.51 -2.01 -14.86
N THR A 18 -5.05 -0.84 -15.29
CA THR A 18 -4.16 -0.66 -16.45
C THR A 18 -2.68 -0.85 -16.09
N GLU A 19 -2.28 -0.52 -14.86
CA GLU A 19 -0.88 -0.57 -14.44
C GLU A 19 -0.67 -0.95 -12.98
N ARG A 20 0.52 -1.46 -12.65
CA ARG A 20 0.96 -1.76 -11.28
C ARG A 20 2.45 -1.52 -11.12
N GLY A 21 2.85 -0.89 -10.02
CA GLY A 21 4.25 -0.62 -9.70
C GLY A 21 4.56 -0.65 -8.21
N TYR A 22 5.85 -0.70 -7.89
CA TYR A 22 6.37 -0.44 -6.55
C TYR A 22 6.91 0.99 -6.50
N PHE A 23 6.53 1.72 -5.46
CA PHE A 23 6.91 3.12 -5.30
C PHE A 23 7.65 3.32 -4.00
N ARG A 24 8.61 4.24 -4.00
CA ARG A 24 9.24 4.69 -2.77
C ARG A 24 8.31 5.68 -2.08
N LEU A 25 8.37 5.72 -0.74
CA LEU A 25 7.54 6.61 0.05
C LEU A 25 7.81 8.10 -0.23
N ASP A 26 9.05 8.45 -0.60
CA ASP A 26 9.47 9.79 -0.99
C ASP A 26 9.22 10.12 -2.47
N ASN A 27 8.63 9.18 -3.22
CA ASN A 27 8.31 9.33 -4.64
C ASN A 27 7.02 8.55 -4.98
N LEU A 28 5.94 8.90 -4.28
CA LEU A 28 4.61 8.34 -4.54
C LEU A 28 4.01 8.92 -5.82
N PRO A 29 3.21 8.15 -6.56
CA PRO A 29 2.42 8.67 -7.68
C PRO A 29 1.27 9.53 -7.14
N GLU A 30 0.51 10.14 -8.04
CA GLU A 30 -0.74 10.80 -7.68
C GLU A 30 -1.69 9.80 -7.00
N LEU A 31 -2.21 10.19 -5.82
CA LEU A 31 -3.08 9.34 -5.03
C LEU A 31 -4.55 9.69 -5.27
N ASN A 32 -5.38 8.67 -5.31
CA ASN A 32 -6.82 8.87 -5.17
C ASN A 32 -7.17 8.95 -3.68
N GLU A 33 -7.27 10.18 -3.17
CA GLU A 33 -7.55 10.50 -1.76
C GLU A 33 -8.86 9.92 -1.22
N LYS A 34 -9.79 9.46 -2.09
CA LYS A 34 -11.00 8.75 -1.66
C LYS A 34 -10.74 7.28 -1.31
N LYS A 35 -9.64 6.71 -1.79
CA LYS A 35 -9.25 5.32 -1.57
C LYS A 35 -8.11 5.18 -0.57
N THR A 36 -7.12 6.08 -0.64
CA THR A 36 -6.02 6.12 0.31
C THR A 36 -5.32 7.47 0.30
N ASN A 37 -4.66 7.82 1.40
CA ASN A 37 -3.81 9.00 1.52
C ASN A 37 -2.38 8.66 2.00
N GLU A 38 -1.48 9.64 1.94
CA GLU A 38 -0.07 9.45 2.33
C GLU A 38 0.09 9.05 3.81
N GLN A 39 -0.78 9.53 4.71
CA GLN A 39 -0.70 9.22 6.14
C GLN A 39 -1.02 7.74 6.41
N GLU A 40 -2.02 7.19 5.73
CA GLU A 40 -2.36 5.76 5.82
C GLU A 40 -1.25 4.87 5.26
N ILE A 41 -0.63 5.26 4.14
CA ILE A 41 0.53 4.55 3.58
C ILE A 41 1.70 4.55 4.58
N LYS A 42 2.00 5.71 5.19
CA LYS A 42 3.01 5.83 6.25
C LYS A 42 2.69 4.94 7.45
N LEU A 43 1.44 4.88 7.86
CA LEU A 43 0.97 4.04 8.96
C LEU A 43 1.19 2.55 8.65
N CYS A 44 0.86 2.11 7.43
CA CYS A 44 1.06 0.73 6.99
C CYS A 44 2.54 0.35 6.98
N LEU A 45 3.42 1.24 6.50
CA LEU A 45 4.87 1.00 6.50
C LEU A 45 5.46 1.00 7.91
N LYS A 46 4.94 1.83 8.82
CA LYS A 46 5.30 1.78 10.24
C LYS A 46 4.93 0.43 10.84
N ALA A 47 3.69 -0.03 10.61
CA ALA A 47 3.21 -1.33 11.06
C ALA A 47 4.07 -2.49 10.54
N PHE A 48 4.45 -2.44 9.26
CA PHE A 48 5.33 -3.44 8.65
C PHE A 48 6.71 -3.53 9.33
N ARG A 49 7.22 -2.42 9.86
CA ARG A 49 8.53 -2.34 10.53
C ARG A 49 8.46 -2.63 12.03
N SER A 50 7.26 -2.75 12.59
CA SER A 50 7.07 -3.01 14.02
C SER A 50 7.10 -4.51 14.29
N GLU A 51 7.85 -4.92 15.32
CA GLU A 51 7.84 -6.30 15.81
C GLU A 51 6.47 -6.69 16.39
N GLN A 52 5.84 -5.73 17.08
CA GLN A 52 4.48 -5.82 17.58
C GLN A 52 3.71 -4.58 17.14
N TRP A 53 2.56 -4.78 16.49
CA TRP A 53 1.70 -3.70 16.02
C TRP A 53 0.39 -3.67 16.80
N ASN A 54 0.00 -2.49 17.26
CA ASN A 54 -1.35 -2.23 17.76
C ASN A 54 -2.09 -1.37 16.73
N PRO A 55 -3.13 -1.90 16.05
CA PRO A 55 -3.88 -1.14 15.06
C PRO A 55 -4.43 0.16 15.64
N VAL A 56 -4.22 1.27 14.93
CA VAL A 56 -4.95 2.51 15.20
C VAL A 56 -6.34 2.33 14.59
N ILE A 57 -7.35 2.39 15.44
CA ILE A 57 -8.77 2.28 15.07
C ILE A 57 -9.42 3.56 15.59
N ASP A 58 -10.09 4.28 14.71
CA ASP A 58 -11.07 5.32 15.06
C ASP A 58 -12.49 4.73 15.02
#